data_AF-A0A0A3Z736-F1
#
_entry.id   AF-A0A0A3Z736-F1
#
_cell.length_a   1.000
_cell.length_b   1.000
_cell.length_c   1.000
_cell.angle_alpha   90.00
_cell.angle_beta   90.00
_cell.angle_gamma   90.00
#
_symmetry.space_group_name_H-M   'P 1'
#
loop_
_entity.id
_entity.type
_entity.pdbx_description
1 polymer ?
#
loop_
_entity_poly.entity_id
_entity_poly.type
_entity_poly.pdbx_seq_one_letter_code
_entity_poly.pdbx_strand_id
1 'polypeptide(L)' 'MSMISCDMRSGRSDQQKRALSAGLLRVISEATGERPDDIFFVIREGRGINFVEHGQHLPEFVEGAANDKELIATLK' A
#
# COMPACT_ATOMS: atom_id res chain seq x y z
N MET A 1 -15.89 -10.90 -9.52
CA MET A 1 -14.93 -9.86 -9.91
C MET A 1 -14.57 -9.07 -8.67
N SER A 2 -13.48 -9.44 -8.02
CA SER A 2 -12.95 -8.71 -6.88
C SER A 2 -12.26 -7.42 -7.32
N MET A 3 -12.33 -6.41 -6.45
CA MET A 3 -11.65 -5.14 -6.66
C MET A 3 -10.87 -4.77 -5.40
N ILE A 4 -9.59 -4.49 -5.59
CA ILE A 4 -8.64 -4.12 -4.54
C ILE A 4 -8.18 -2.69 -4.82
N SER A 5 -8.21 -1.83 -3.81
CA SER A 5 -7.52 -0.55 -3.86
C SER A 5 -6.53 -0.41 -2.72
N CYS A 6 -5.35 0.12 -3.02
CA CYS A 6 -4.34 0.48 -2.04
C CYS A 6 -4.06 1.98 -2.12
N ASP A 7 -4.51 2.70 -1.10
CA ASP A 7 -4.16 4.09 -0.89
C ASP A 7 -2.88 4.15 -0.04
N MET A 8 -1.83 4.77 -0.56
CA MET A 8 -0.53 4.84 0.12
C MET A 8 0.23 6.12 -0.18
N ARG A 9 1.22 6.44 0.67
CA ARG A 9 2.14 7.57 0.42
C ARG A 9 2.97 7.33 -0.85
N SER A 10 3.14 8.37 -1.67
CA SER A 10 3.98 8.37 -2.87
C SER A 10 5.43 8.00 -2.56
N GLY A 11 6.11 7.32 -3.50
CA GLY A 11 7.56 7.11 -3.45
C GLY A 11 8.01 5.65 -3.41
N ARG A 12 7.09 4.68 -3.49
CA ARG A 12 7.46 3.26 -3.70
C ARG A 12 7.96 3.05 -5.13
N SER A 13 8.99 2.23 -5.28
CA SER A 13 9.52 1.86 -6.60
C SER A 13 8.56 0.94 -7.37
N ASP A 14 8.70 0.90 -8.68
CA ASP A 14 7.93 0.00 -9.53
C ASP A 14 8.12 -1.48 -9.15
N GLN A 15 9.32 -1.85 -8.71
CA GLN A 15 9.60 -3.20 -8.23
C GLN A 15 8.78 -3.53 -6.98
N GLN A 16 8.67 -2.59 -6.04
CA GLN A 16 7.84 -2.75 -4.84
C GLN A 16 6.35 -2.84 -5.20
N LYS A 17 5.87 -2.01 -6.13
CA LYS A 17 4.47 -2.03 -6.60
C LYS A 17 4.12 -3.36 -7.29
N ARG A 18 5.03 -3.93 -8.08
CA ARG A 18 4.88 -5.25 -8.71
C ARG A 18 4.87 -6.39 -7.69
N ALA A 19 5.72 -6.32 -6.66
CA ALA A 19 5.72 -7.29 -5.57
C ALA A 19 4.41 -7.24 -4.78
N LEU A 20 3.91 -6.04 -4.50
CA LEU A 20 2.63 -5.83 -3.81
C LEU A 20 1.46 -6.42 -4.61
N SER A 21 1.36 -6.12 -5.92
CA SER A 21 0.28 -6.65 -6.75
C SER A 21 0.32 -8.17 -6.85
N ALA A 22 1.49 -8.77 -7.07
CA ALA A 22 1.64 -10.22 -7.13
C ALA A 22 1.21 -10.90 -5.82
N GLY A 23 1.58 -10.33 -4.66
CA GLY A 23 1.18 -10.84 -3.36
C GLY A 23 -0.32 -10.75 -3.11
N LEU A 24 -0.92 -9.58 -3.36
CA LEU A 24 -2.35 -9.36 -3.11
C LEU A 24 -3.24 -10.19 -4.05
N LEU A 25 -2.94 -10.25 -5.34
CA LEU A 25 -3.70 -11.07 -6.30
C LEU A 25 -3.65 -12.55 -5.91
N ARG A 26 -2.48 -13.06 -5.49
CA ARG A 26 -2.33 -14.44 -5.04
C ARG A 26 -3.21 -14.72 -3.82
N VAL A 27 -3.13 -13.90 -2.77
CA VAL A 27 -3.88 -14.13 -1.53
C VAL A 27 -5.39 -14.04 -1.76
N ILE A 28 -5.85 -13.09 -2.59
CA ILE A 28 -7.28 -13.00 -2.94
C ILE A 28 -7.73 -14.20 -3.76
N SER A 29 -6.93 -14.63 -4.74
CA SER A 29 -7.22 -15.84 -5.53
C SER A 29 -7.33 -17.08 -4.63
N GLU A 30 -6.37 -17.27 -3.70
CA GLU A 30 -6.38 -18.37 -2.74
C GLU A 30 -7.60 -18.34 -1.80
N ALA A 31 -8.02 -17.16 -1.34
CA ALA A 31 -9.14 -17.01 -0.42
C ALA A 31 -10.52 -17.11 -1.07
N THR A 32 -10.64 -16.69 -2.34
CA THR A 32 -11.94 -16.55 -3.02
C THR A 32 -12.18 -17.58 -4.12
N GLY A 33 -11.12 -18.23 -4.62
CA GLY A 33 -11.18 -19.10 -5.80
C GLY A 33 -11.27 -18.34 -7.14
N GLU A 34 -11.25 -17.01 -7.13
CA GLU A 34 -11.22 -16.21 -8.37
C GLU A 34 -9.87 -16.32 -9.08
N ARG A 35 -9.86 -16.29 -10.41
CA ARG A 35 -8.61 -16.26 -11.19
C ARG A 35 -8.02 -14.85 -11.14
N PRO A 36 -6.69 -14.68 -11.26
CA PRO A 36 -6.05 -13.36 -11.29
C PRO A 36 -6.64 -12.39 -12.33
N ASP A 37 -7.04 -12.90 -13.51
CA ASP A 37 -7.65 -12.09 -14.58
C ASP A 37 -9.02 -11.51 -14.20
N ASP A 38 -9.67 -12.07 -13.17
CA ASP A 38 -10.97 -11.65 -12.66
C ASP A 38 -10.83 -10.70 -11.44
N ILE A 39 -9.60 -10.28 -11.10
CA ILE A 39 -9.27 -9.41 -9.95
C ILE A 39 -8.65 -8.09 -10.46
N PHE A 40 -9.31 -6.97 -10.17
CA PHE A 40 -8.77 -5.65 -10.45
C PHE A 40 -8.01 -5.08 -9.25
N PHE A 41 -6.82 -4.52 -9.47
CA PHE A 41 -6.04 -3.84 -8.44
C PHE A 41 -5.60 -2.44 -8.89
N VAL A 42 -5.86 -1.44 -8.05
CA VAL A 42 -5.42 -0.06 -8.26
C VAL A 42 -4.63 0.48 -7.07
N ILE A 43 -3.54 1.18 -7.37
CA ILE A 43 -2.75 1.93 -6.38
C ILE A 43 -3.09 3.41 -6.54
N ARG A 44 -3.44 4.07 -5.43
CA ARG A 44 -3.65 5.51 -5.36
C ARG A 44 -2.58 6.12 -4.49
N GLU A 45 -1.76 6.98 -5.07
CA GLU A 45 -0.66 7.62 -4.35
C GLU A 45 -1.03 9.05 -3.97
N GLY A 46 -0.66 9.44 -2.75
CA GLY A 46 -0.76 10.80 -2.27
C GLY A 46 0.47 11.23 -1.48
N ARG A 47 0.64 12.53 -1.31
CA ARG A 47 1.67 13.08 -0.42
C ARG A 47 1.41 12.69 1.03
N GLY A 48 2.45 12.68 1.86
CA GLY A 48 2.35 12.36 3.29
C GLY A 48 1.21 13.12 4.00
N ILE A 49 1.11 14.42 3.74
CA ILE A 49 0.10 15.31 4.33
C ILE A 49 -1.36 14.88 4.05
N ASN A 50 -1.60 14.11 2.98
CA ASN A 50 -2.95 13.63 2.63
C ASN A 50 -3.39 12.44 3.48
N PHE A 51 -2.48 11.84 4.26
CA PHE A 51 -2.75 10.68 5.11
C PHE A 51 -2.70 11.11 6.58
N VAL A 52 -3.76 10.78 7.33
CA VAL A 52 -3.83 10.99 8.77
C VAL A 52 -3.98 9.64 9.43
N GLU A 53 -3.05 9.31 10.31
CA GLU A 53 -3.01 8.05 11.05
C GLU A 53 -2.79 8.40 12.52
N HIS A 54 -3.53 7.76 13.44
CA HIS A 54 -3.54 8.15 14.86
C HIS A 54 -3.73 9.67 15.12
N GLY A 55 -4.56 10.33 14.31
CA GLY A 55 -4.84 11.77 14.42
C GLY A 55 -3.69 12.69 14.01
N GLN A 56 -2.60 12.15 13.45
CA GLN A 56 -1.45 12.90 13.00
C GLN A 56 -1.23 12.75 11.49
N HIS A 57 -0.90 13.85 10.82
CA HIS A 57 -0.51 13.78 9.42
C HIS A 57 0.80 13.02 9.26
N LEU A 58 0.85 12.13 8.28
CA LEU A 58 2.09 11.41 7.99
C LEU A 58 3.10 12.33 7.31
N PRO A 59 4.41 12.13 7.56
CA PRO A 59 5.44 12.76 6.76
C PRO A 59 5.49 12.12 5.36
N GLU A 60 6.20 12.77 4.44
CA GLU A 60 6.53 12.17 3.15
C GLU A 60 7.26 10.82 3.36
N PHE A 61 7.04 9.89 2.45
CA PHE A 61 7.74 8.60 2.50
C PHE A 61 9.23 8.81 2.21
N VAL A 62 10.08 8.15 2.99
CA VAL A 62 11.51 8.07 2.72
C VAL A 62 11.82 6.70 2.14
N GLU A 63 12.62 6.68 1.06
CA GLU A 63 13.01 5.45 0.37
C GLU A 63 13.53 4.39 1.35
N GLY A 64 13.19 3.13 1.06
CA GLY A 64 13.57 2.00 1.92
C GLY A 64 12.86 1.98 3.27
N ALA A 65 11.80 2.78 3.47
CA ALA A 65 11.09 2.89 4.75
C ALA A 65 12.00 3.35 5.90
N ALA A 66 13.04 4.13 5.59
CA ALA A 66 14.09 4.49 6.55
C ALA A 66 13.56 5.20 7.80
N ASN A 67 12.46 5.96 7.67
CA ASN A 67 11.82 6.67 8.78
C ASN A 67 10.58 5.95 9.34
N ASP A 68 10.15 4.81 8.79
CA ASP A 68 8.87 4.21 9.18
C ASP A 68 8.91 3.69 10.64
N LYS A 69 10.06 3.16 11.10
CA LYS A 69 10.19 2.67 12.49
C LYS A 69 10.01 3.79 13.51
N GLU A 70 10.63 4.95 13.27
CA GLU A 70 10.52 6.12 14.13
C GLU A 70 9.11 6.72 14.07
N LEU A 71 8.55 6.82 12.86
CA LEU A 71 7.18 7.25 12.64
C LEU A 71 6.17 6.39 13.39
N ILE A 72 6.27 5.06 13.30
CA ILE A 72 5.37 4.14 14.02
C ILE A 72 5.48 4.35 15.53
N ALA A 73 6.68 4.64 16.05
CA ALA A 73 6.86 4.90 17.48
C ALA A 73 6.19 6.19 17.96
N THR A 74 6.01 7.19 17.08
CA THR A 74 5.35 8.47 17.40
C THR A 74 3.83 8.44 17.28
N LEU A 75 3.27 7.47 16.55
CA LEU A 75 1.83 7.33 16.29
C LEU A 75 1.06 6.63 17.42
N LYS A 76 1.49 6.75 18.68
CA LYS A 76 0.82 6.08 19.82
C LYS A 76 -0.49 6.75 20.22
#